data_AF-A0A352XU42-F1
#
_entry.id   AF-A0A352XU42-F1
#
_cell.length_a   1.000
_cell.length_b   1.000
_cell.length_c   1.000
_cell.angle_alpha   90.00
_cell.angle_beta   90.00
_cell.angle_gamma   90.00
#
_symmetry.space_group_name_H-M   'P 1'
#
loop_
_entity.id
_entity.type
_entity.pdbx_description
1 polymer ?
#
loop_
_entity_poly.entity_id
_entity_poly.type
_entity_poly.pdbx_seq_one_letter_code
_entity_poly.pdbx_strand_id
1 'polypeptide(L)'
;MQTTSVAEAQQEETFSYSGYHSIISGVNPDWEYGGFPLPDGSFWRYREPNAAVIVEAERLRVRVGQITRFNNQVQILDNAKNMFFSTKKFETPDEGEMSVEWEMTARCTGTRPRDLYDGFVSVNLLDFRTGTALDFFVCNDVIATVYARLPFPGVPEPQDPENAVRPKYFSDFNELPIETKPGQLHRYRISYSKSKDEVRFFVDGQDAGVYIEVPSKVHSFVIALGLMTEKGIEQGKSVSVHGQGLTGEWGPFTISTRKTEQ
;
A
#
# COMPACT_ATOMS: atom_id res chain seq x y z
N MET A 1 -7.14 -4.49 -51.20
CA MET A 1 -6.57 -3.48 -50.29
C MET A 1 -6.13 -4.22 -49.05
N GLN A 2 -4.82 -4.36 -48.83
CA GLN A 2 -4.26 -4.92 -47.60
C GLN A 2 -4.12 -3.76 -46.61
N THR A 3 -4.90 -3.77 -45.55
CA THR A 3 -4.70 -2.90 -44.39
C THR A 3 -3.57 -3.48 -43.57
N THR A 4 -2.37 -2.94 -43.76
CA THR A 4 -1.22 -3.17 -42.88
C THR A 4 -1.56 -2.52 -41.54
N SER A 5 -1.78 -3.32 -40.48
CA SER A 5 -1.85 -2.78 -39.12
C SER A 5 -0.45 -2.28 -38.75
N VAL A 6 -0.30 -0.96 -38.63
CA VAL A 6 0.89 -0.39 -38.02
C VAL A 6 0.83 -0.78 -36.56
N ALA A 7 1.75 -1.64 -36.11
CA ALA A 7 1.89 -1.93 -34.69
C ALA A 7 2.32 -0.63 -34.00
N GLU A 8 1.48 -0.11 -33.10
CA GLU A 8 1.80 1.05 -32.26
C GLU A 8 3.10 0.76 -31.51
N ALA A 9 4.05 1.69 -31.58
CA ALA A 9 5.31 1.57 -30.85
C ALA A 9 5.01 1.71 -29.36
N GLN A 10 5.23 0.64 -28.59
CA GLN A 10 5.15 0.68 -27.13
C GLN A 10 6.51 1.04 -26.57
N GLN A 11 6.58 2.15 -25.84
CA GLN A 11 7.78 2.50 -25.08
C GLN A 11 7.61 1.98 -23.64
N GLU A 12 8.50 1.08 -23.23
CA GLU A 12 8.55 0.55 -21.87
C GLU A 12 9.77 1.09 -21.14
N GLU A 13 9.53 1.77 -20.01
CA GLU A 13 10.57 2.19 -19.08
C GLU A 13 10.45 1.34 -17.82
N THR A 14 11.56 0.82 -17.31
CA THR A 14 11.60 0.06 -16.06
C THR A 14 12.75 0.53 -15.18
N PHE A 15 12.51 0.67 -13.89
CA PHE A 15 13.55 0.96 -12.91
C PHE A 15 13.32 0.27 -11.56
N SER A 16 14.41 0.02 -10.84
CA SER A 16 14.39 -0.53 -9.49
C SER A 16 14.35 0.57 -8.44
N TYR A 17 13.60 0.36 -7.36
CA TYR A 17 13.53 1.24 -6.21
C TYR A 17 13.65 0.43 -4.91
N SER A 18 14.78 0.58 -4.23
CA SER A 18 15.05 -0.05 -2.94
C SER A 18 15.41 1.03 -1.92
N GLY A 19 16.57 1.69 -2.04
CA GLY A 19 16.91 2.90 -1.27
C GLY A 19 16.88 2.78 0.26
N TYR A 20 16.67 1.57 0.81
CA TYR A 20 16.32 1.37 2.22
C TYR A 20 17.40 1.84 3.20
N HIS A 21 18.66 1.90 2.75
CA HIS A 21 19.76 2.43 3.55
C HIS A 21 19.49 3.86 4.04
N SER A 22 18.74 4.66 3.26
CA SER A 22 18.39 6.03 3.62
C SER A 22 17.54 6.13 4.89
N ILE A 23 16.80 5.07 5.26
CA ILE A 23 16.02 5.01 6.51
C ILE A 23 16.95 5.07 7.72
N ILE A 24 18.12 4.45 7.62
CA ILE A 24 19.10 4.36 8.71
C ILE A 24 20.01 5.60 8.70
N SER A 25 20.50 5.99 7.52
CA SER A 25 21.46 7.08 7.40
C SER A 25 20.82 8.47 7.56
N GLY A 26 19.55 8.61 7.17
CA GLY A 26 18.85 9.91 7.13
C GLY A 26 19.37 10.89 6.09
N VAL A 27 20.32 10.47 5.24
CA VAL A 27 20.94 11.32 4.19
C VAL A 27 20.27 11.03 2.86
N ASN A 28 19.83 12.08 2.15
CA ASN A 28 19.12 12.00 0.87
C ASN A 28 18.02 10.92 0.91
N PRO A 29 17.00 11.08 1.77
CA PRO A 29 16.05 10.03 2.06
C PRO A 29 15.27 9.63 0.80
N ASP A 30 15.41 8.38 0.39
CA ASP A 30 14.46 7.70 -0.49
C ASP A 30 13.18 7.34 0.29
N TRP A 31 13.31 7.08 1.59
CA TRP A 31 12.19 6.77 2.46
C TRP A 31 12.17 7.66 3.69
N GLU A 32 10.97 7.99 4.14
CA GLU A 32 10.73 8.71 5.39
C GLU A 32 9.63 8.03 6.21
N TYR A 33 9.61 8.29 7.51
CA TYR A 33 8.48 7.84 8.32
C TYR A 33 7.20 8.54 7.87
N GLY A 34 6.20 7.75 7.49
CA GLY A 34 4.89 8.25 7.13
C GLY A 34 4.14 8.86 8.32
N GLY A 35 3.09 9.61 8.01
CA GLY A 35 2.27 10.26 9.03
C GLY A 35 1.42 11.38 8.45
N PHE A 36 0.69 12.05 9.34
CA PHE A 36 -0.17 13.17 8.97
C PHE A 36 -0.04 14.34 9.94
N PRO A 37 -0.15 15.58 9.46
CA PRO A 37 -0.32 16.73 10.34
C PRO A 37 -1.67 16.64 11.07
N LEU A 38 -1.70 17.11 12.30
CA LEU A 38 -2.90 17.14 13.15
C LEU A 38 -3.47 18.57 13.23
N PRO A 39 -4.77 18.72 13.54
CA PRO A 39 -5.40 20.04 13.65
C PRO A 39 -4.76 20.96 14.70
N ASP A 40 -4.08 20.40 15.70
CA ASP A 40 -3.37 21.15 16.75
C ASP A 40 -1.96 21.61 16.31
N GLY A 41 -1.56 21.34 15.07
CA GLY A 41 -0.25 21.68 14.52
C GLY A 41 0.85 20.67 14.81
N SER A 42 0.57 19.62 15.60
CA SER A 42 1.50 18.51 15.79
C SER A 42 1.50 17.55 14.60
N PHE A 43 2.43 16.58 14.57
CA PHE A 43 2.52 15.60 13.49
C PHE A 43 2.42 14.17 14.05
N TRP A 44 1.45 13.41 13.56
CA TRP A 44 1.30 12.01 13.89
C TRP A 44 2.21 11.16 13.01
N ARG A 45 3.35 10.74 13.54
CA ARG A 45 4.31 9.90 12.83
C ARG A 45 4.09 8.41 13.10
N TYR A 46 3.87 7.61 12.06
CA TYR A 46 3.73 6.16 12.16
C TYR A 46 5.07 5.48 12.49
N ARG A 47 5.45 5.54 13.77
CA ARG A 47 6.71 5.01 14.27
C ARG A 47 6.49 4.27 15.57
N GLU A 48 6.59 2.95 15.53
CA GLU A 48 6.66 2.13 16.73
C GLU A 48 7.99 2.40 17.45
N PRO A 49 7.98 2.78 18.74
CA PRO A 49 9.19 3.20 19.44
C PRO A 49 10.23 2.09 19.54
N ASN A 50 9.79 0.83 19.61
CA ASN A 50 10.64 -0.34 19.77
C ASN A 50 10.81 -1.14 18.46
N ALA A 51 10.56 -0.52 17.30
CA ALA A 51 10.81 -1.14 16.02
C ALA A 51 12.33 -1.34 15.80
N ALA A 52 12.73 -2.57 15.52
CA ALA A 52 14.05 -2.87 14.99
C ALA A 52 13.99 -2.79 13.46
N VAL A 53 14.75 -1.86 12.89
CA VAL A 53 14.86 -1.65 11.44
C VAL A 53 16.22 -2.16 10.99
N ILE A 54 16.21 -3.09 10.05
CA ILE A 54 17.40 -3.78 9.55
C ILE A 54 17.40 -3.65 8.04
N VAL A 55 18.52 -3.20 7.49
CA VAL A 55 18.73 -3.12 6.04
C VAL A 55 19.92 -4.02 5.70
N GLU A 56 19.67 -5.04 4.89
CA GLU A 56 20.67 -6.00 4.43
C GLU A 56 20.61 -6.05 2.91
N ALA A 57 21.68 -5.59 2.26
CA ALA A 57 21.71 -5.33 0.81
C ALA A 57 20.51 -4.46 0.39
N GLU A 58 19.68 -4.94 -0.55
CA GLU A 58 18.49 -4.24 -1.04
C GLU A 58 17.19 -4.68 -0.35
N ARG A 59 17.28 -5.28 0.84
CA ARG A 59 16.11 -5.70 1.61
C ARG A 59 15.95 -4.90 2.89
N LEU A 60 14.70 -4.55 3.17
CA LEU A 60 14.29 -3.96 4.44
C LEU A 60 13.61 -5.05 5.28
N ARG A 61 14.04 -5.21 6.53
CA ARG A 61 13.31 -5.95 7.56
C ARG A 61 12.93 -4.99 8.68
N VAL A 62 11.67 -4.98 9.07
CA VAL A 62 11.18 -4.23 10.24
C VAL A 62 10.51 -5.21 11.17
N ARG A 63 10.95 -5.23 12.43
CA ARG A 63 10.37 -6.09 13.47
C ARG A 63 9.90 -5.26 14.65
N VAL A 64 8.67 -5.52 15.07
CA VAL A 64 8.09 -5.01 16.31
C VAL A 64 7.65 -6.21 17.13
N GLY A 65 8.32 -6.47 18.25
CA GLY A 65 8.02 -7.62 19.11
C GLY A 65 6.65 -7.52 19.78
N GLN A 66 6.25 -6.30 20.14
CA GLN A 66 4.93 -5.96 20.64
C GLN A 66 4.57 -4.57 20.12
N ILE A 67 3.48 -4.47 19.36
CA ILE A 67 2.96 -3.17 18.92
C ILE A 67 2.42 -2.42 20.15
N THR A 68 2.66 -1.12 20.19
CA THR A 68 2.30 -0.26 21.34
C THR A 68 1.59 1.01 20.91
N ARG A 69 1.61 1.31 19.62
CA ARG A 69 1.14 2.57 19.09
C ARG A 69 -0.34 2.48 18.75
N PHE A 70 -1.13 3.43 19.23
CA PHE A 70 -2.56 3.49 18.97
C PHE A 70 -3.07 4.92 18.94
N ASN A 71 -4.23 5.13 18.31
CA ASN A 71 -4.97 6.39 18.34
C ASN A 71 -6.43 6.10 18.71
N ASN A 72 -6.94 6.79 19.72
CA ASN A 72 -8.30 6.57 20.24
C ASN A 72 -9.38 7.36 19.49
N GLN A 73 -9.02 8.21 18.53
CA GLN A 73 -9.93 9.20 17.96
C GLN A 73 -10.03 9.12 16.44
N VAL A 74 -8.94 8.83 15.74
CA VAL A 74 -8.89 8.86 14.28
C VAL A 74 -8.40 7.52 13.74
N GLN A 75 -9.29 6.79 13.05
CA GLN A 75 -9.05 5.41 12.60
C GLN A 75 -7.79 5.28 11.72
N ILE A 76 -7.62 6.14 10.72
CA ILE A 76 -6.42 6.14 9.85
C ILE A 76 -5.13 6.33 10.66
N LEU A 77 -5.18 7.08 11.75
CA LEU A 77 -4.02 7.28 12.63
C LEU A 77 -3.76 6.07 13.53
N ASP A 78 -4.80 5.30 13.86
CA ASP A 78 -4.68 4.07 14.63
C ASP A 78 -4.14 2.91 13.79
N ASN A 79 -4.58 2.79 12.54
CA ASN A 79 -4.32 1.61 11.72
C ASN A 79 -2.83 1.33 11.53
N ALA A 80 -2.06 2.34 11.10
CA ALA A 80 -0.63 2.20 10.90
C ALA A 80 0.14 2.34 12.21
N LYS A 81 0.95 1.33 12.51
CA LYS A 81 1.78 1.26 13.71
C LYS A 81 3.19 1.76 13.41
N ASN A 82 3.79 1.20 12.37
CA ASN A 82 5.06 1.63 11.83
C ASN A 82 4.96 1.68 10.31
N MET A 83 5.24 2.83 9.69
CA MET A 83 5.09 2.96 8.25
C MET A 83 6.14 3.89 7.65
N PHE A 84 6.70 3.49 6.52
CA PHE A 84 7.57 4.33 5.68
C PHE A 84 6.86 4.73 4.40
N PHE A 85 7.06 5.96 3.94
CA PHE A 85 6.63 6.45 2.64
C PHE A 85 7.85 6.68 1.74
N SER A 86 7.70 6.38 0.45
CA SER A 86 8.66 6.79 -0.57
C SER A 86 8.64 8.32 -0.68
N THR A 87 9.81 8.95 -0.71
CA THR A 87 9.93 10.38 -0.98
C THR A 87 9.73 10.70 -2.45
N LYS A 88 10.00 9.71 -3.32
CA LYS A 88 9.65 9.76 -4.74
C LYS A 88 8.16 9.47 -4.94
N LYS A 89 7.56 10.22 -5.85
CA LYS A 89 6.25 9.93 -6.44
C LYS A 89 6.43 9.22 -7.78
N PHE A 90 5.61 8.22 -8.03
CA PHE A 90 5.68 7.38 -9.22
C PHE A 90 4.54 7.76 -10.15
N GLU A 91 4.86 8.47 -11.22
CA GLU A 91 3.89 8.99 -12.17
C GLU A 91 3.26 7.87 -13.00
N THR A 92 1.95 7.96 -13.16
CA THR A 92 1.14 7.06 -13.99
C THR A 92 0.98 7.70 -15.38
N PRO A 93 1.21 6.95 -16.47
CA PRO A 93 1.04 7.49 -17.81
C PRO A 93 -0.43 7.79 -18.09
N ASP A 94 -0.70 8.81 -18.91
CA ASP A 94 -2.09 9.10 -19.33
C ASP A 94 -2.64 7.98 -20.22
N GLU A 95 -1.82 7.49 -21.15
CA GLU A 95 -2.10 6.33 -21.99
C GLU A 95 -1.15 5.17 -21.70
N GLY A 96 -1.72 3.98 -21.51
CA GLY A 96 -0.98 2.76 -21.19
C GLY A 96 -1.15 2.31 -19.74
N GLU A 97 -0.09 1.77 -19.13
CA GLU A 97 -0.13 1.12 -17.82
C GLU A 97 1.13 1.41 -17.00
N MET A 98 0.95 1.63 -15.70
CA MET A 98 2.02 1.55 -14.70
C MET A 98 1.88 0.25 -13.92
N SER A 99 3.00 -0.41 -13.63
CA SER A 99 3.06 -1.61 -12.80
C SER A 99 4.13 -1.45 -11.72
N VAL A 100 3.81 -1.88 -10.50
CA VAL A 100 4.71 -1.94 -9.35
C VAL A 100 4.77 -3.38 -8.87
N GLU A 101 5.94 -4.00 -8.93
CA GLU A 101 6.19 -5.39 -8.51
C GLU A 101 7.23 -5.44 -7.38
N TRP A 102 7.05 -6.31 -6.40
CA TRP A 102 8.01 -6.53 -5.31
C TRP A 102 7.87 -7.92 -4.72
N GLU A 103 8.83 -8.30 -3.87
CA GLU A 103 8.71 -9.48 -3.03
C GLU A 103 8.56 -9.07 -1.57
N MET A 104 7.73 -9.80 -0.82
CA MET A 104 7.51 -9.53 0.60
C MET A 104 7.29 -10.81 1.39
N THR A 105 7.73 -10.80 2.65
CA THR A 105 7.34 -11.80 3.66
C THR A 105 6.65 -11.13 4.84
N ALA A 106 5.76 -11.87 5.51
CA ALA A 106 5.11 -11.42 6.73
C ALA A 106 5.19 -12.49 7.82
N ARG A 107 5.47 -12.07 9.05
CA ARG A 107 5.29 -12.89 10.26
C ARG A 107 4.51 -12.09 11.29
N CYS A 108 3.39 -12.63 11.72
CA CYS A 108 2.59 -12.07 12.81
C CYS A 108 2.70 -12.98 14.03
N THR A 109 3.01 -12.44 15.20
CA THR A 109 3.15 -13.22 16.43
C THR A 109 2.09 -12.80 17.43
N GLY A 110 1.35 -13.76 17.99
CA GLY A 110 0.28 -13.46 18.93
C GLY A 110 -0.97 -12.84 18.29
N THR A 111 -1.04 -12.76 16.96
CA THR A 111 -2.29 -12.40 16.26
C THR A 111 -3.27 -13.58 16.26
N ARG A 112 -4.55 -13.26 16.18
CA ARG A 112 -5.62 -14.25 16.03
C ARG A 112 -5.55 -14.91 14.65
N PRO A 113 -5.55 -16.26 14.57
CA PRO A 113 -5.59 -16.97 13.29
C PRO A 113 -6.78 -16.52 12.45
N ARG A 114 -6.57 -16.37 11.14
CA ARG A 114 -7.59 -15.98 10.16
C ARG A 114 -8.24 -14.60 10.39
N ASP A 115 -7.67 -13.79 11.27
CA ASP A 115 -8.11 -12.42 11.54
C ASP A 115 -7.03 -11.45 11.06
N LEU A 116 -7.01 -11.19 9.75
CA LEU A 116 -6.02 -10.33 9.12
C LEU A 116 -5.92 -8.95 9.78
N TYR A 117 -7.06 -8.41 10.19
CA TYR A 117 -7.19 -7.08 10.78
C TYR A 117 -6.57 -6.96 12.18
N ASP A 118 -6.25 -8.09 12.83
CA ASP A 118 -5.57 -8.13 14.13
C ASP A 118 -4.09 -7.73 14.03
N GLY A 119 -3.51 -7.81 12.83
CA GLY A 119 -2.16 -7.38 12.56
C GLY A 119 -1.63 -7.93 11.24
N PHE A 120 -1.03 -7.07 10.42
CA PHE A 120 -0.54 -7.44 9.10
C PHE A 120 0.66 -6.59 8.68
N VAL A 121 1.37 -7.11 7.68
CA VAL A 121 2.42 -6.42 6.93
C VAL A 121 1.81 -5.95 5.63
N SER A 122 2.10 -4.72 5.20
CA SER A 122 1.54 -4.15 3.99
C SER A 122 2.56 -3.56 3.04
N VAL A 123 2.14 -3.50 1.78
CA VAL A 123 2.56 -2.46 0.83
C VAL A 123 1.30 -1.75 0.38
N ASN A 124 1.35 -0.42 0.35
CA ASN A 124 0.25 0.44 -0.08
C ASN A 124 0.73 1.34 -1.22
N LEU A 125 -0.05 1.47 -2.28
CA LEU A 125 0.12 2.52 -3.29
C LEU A 125 -0.91 3.61 -3.00
N LEU A 126 -0.42 4.76 -2.53
CA LEU A 126 -1.25 5.84 -1.99
C LEU A 126 -1.24 7.05 -2.92
N ASP A 127 -2.41 7.62 -3.17
CA ASP A 127 -2.56 8.92 -3.83
C ASP A 127 -3.24 9.91 -2.87
N PHE A 128 -2.43 10.78 -2.26
CA PHE A 128 -2.89 11.85 -1.39
C PHE A 128 -3.51 13.05 -2.15
N ARG A 129 -3.84 12.91 -3.43
CA ARG A 129 -4.68 13.87 -4.16
C ARG A 129 -6.12 13.41 -4.30
N THR A 130 -6.32 12.11 -4.52
CA THR A 130 -7.65 11.52 -4.75
C THR A 130 -8.17 10.71 -3.56
N GLY A 131 -7.29 10.36 -2.63
CA GLY A 131 -7.61 9.46 -1.52
C GLY A 131 -7.48 7.97 -1.90
N THR A 132 -7.02 7.66 -3.11
CA THR A 132 -6.90 6.27 -3.58
C THR A 132 -5.83 5.52 -2.79
N ALA A 133 -6.14 4.30 -2.36
CA ALA A 133 -5.21 3.35 -1.78
C ALA A 133 -5.38 1.98 -2.45
N LEU A 134 -4.29 1.43 -2.98
CA LEU A 134 -4.21 0.10 -3.59
C LEU A 134 -3.19 -0.72 -2.83
N ASP A 135 -3.64 -1.73 -2.09
CA ASP A 135 -2.80 -2.35 -1.08
C ASP A 135 -2.76 -3.87 -1.17
N PHE A 136 -1.68 -4.45 -0.67
CA PHE A 136 -1.63 -5.84 -0.23
C PHE A 136 -1.44 -5.91 1.27
N PHE A 137 -2.33 -6.64 1.95
CA PHE A 137 -2.27 -6.91 3.38
C PHE A 137 -1.96 -8.39 3.58
N VAL A 138 -0.91 -8.69 4.35
CA VAL A 138 -0.37 -10.04 4.46
C VAL A 138 -0.08 -10.36 5.92
N CYS A 139 -0.59 -11.49 6.36
CA CYS A 139 -0.22 -12.10 7.63
C CYS A 139 0.10 -13.60 7.42
N ASN A 140 0.19 -14.37 8.49
CA ASN A 140 0.66 -15.76 8.47
C ASN A 140 -0.16 -16.69 7.58
N ASP A 141 -1.46 -16.45 7.44
CA ASP A 141 -2.44 -17.39 6.90
C ASP A 141 -3.52 -16.70 6.05
N VAL A 142 -3.38 -15.39 5.83
CA VAL A 142 -4.30 -14.57 5.03
C VAL A 142 -3.48 -13.58 4.20
N ILE A 143 -3.82 -13.50 2.92
CA ILE A 143 -3.40 -12.45 1.99
C ILE A 143 -4.68 -11.76 1.54
N ALA A 144 -4.71 -10.43 1.50
CA ALA A 144 -5.80 -9.67 0.92
C ALA A 144 -5.29 -8.57 0.01
N THR A 145 -6.07 -8.28 -1.03
CA THR A 145 -5.96 -7.02 -1.78
C THR A 145 -6.91 -6.00 -1.18
N VAL A 146 -6.52 -4.73 -1.16
CA VAL A 146 -7.40 -3.64 -0.75
C VAL A 146 -7.50 -2.64 -1.87
N TYR A 147 -8.74 -2.29 -2.22
CA TYR A 147 -9.06 -1.18 -3.10
C TYR A 147 -9.92 -0.18 -2.34
N ALA A 148 -9.39 1.02 -2.13
CA ALA A 148 -10.06 2.00 -1.29
C ALA A 148 -9.97 3.43 -1.85
N ARG A 149 -10.97 4.23 -1.48
CA ARG A 149 -10.89 5.69 -1.49
C ARG A 149 -11.13 6.18 -0.07
N LEU A 150 -10.09 6.71 0.54
CA LEU A 150 -10.02 7.05 1.96
C LEU A 150 -10.03 8.57 2.18
N PRO A 151 -10.63 9.05 3.29
CA PRO A 151 -10.57 10.45 3.69
C PRO A 151 -9.22 10.76 4.36
N PHE A 152 -8.13 10.65 3.62
CA PHE A 152 -6.80 10.98 4.15
C PHE A 152 -6.75 12.44 4.62
N PRO A 153 -6.14 12.73 5.79
CA PRO A 153 -5.98 14.11 6.26
C PRO A 153 -5.31 15.01 5.21
N GLY A 154 -5.96 16.15 4.91
CA GLY A 154 -5.48 17.13 3.93
C GLY A 154 -5.87 16.85 2.48
N VAL A 155 -6.50 15.72 2.19
CA VAL A 155 -7.01 15.41 0.85
C VAL A 155 -8.39 16.05 0.67
N PRO A 156 -8.63 16.82 -0.41
CA PRO A 156 -9.93 17.39 -0.68
C PRO A 156 -10.99 16.29 -0.80
N GLU A 157 -12.14 16.57 -0.21
CA GLU A 157 -13.29 15.69 -0.31
C GLU A 157 -13.71 15.54 -1.80
N PRO A 158 -13.90 14.30 -2.31
CA PRO A 158 -14.33 14.11 -3.70
C PRO A 158 -15.68 14.79 -3.95
N GLN A 159 -15.86 15.35 -5.15
CA GLN A 159 -17.19 15.81 -5.56
C GLN A 159 -18.07 14.59 -5.85
N ASP A 160 -19.29 14.62 -5.34
CA ASP A 160 -20.26 13.56 -5.60
C ASP A 160 -21.25 14.04 -6.66
N PRO A 161 -21.42 13.31 -7.78
CA PRO A 161 -22.44 13.64 -8.77
C PRO A 161 -23.85 13.62 -8.16
N GLU A 162 -24.74 14.46 -8.66
CA GLU A 162 -26.18 14.36 -8.35
C GLU A 162 -26.68 12.98 -8.80
N ASN A 163 -27.14 12.14 -7.86
CA ASN A 163 -27.51 10.72 -8.03
C ASN A 163 -26.36 9.70 -8.09
N ALA A 164 -25.24 9.97 -7.43
CA ALA A 164 -24.17 8.97 -7.27
C ALA A 164 -24.70 7.65 -6.66
N VAL A 165 -24.44 6.54 -7.36
CA VAL A 165 -24.83 5.18 -6.92
C VAL A 165 -23.70 4.52 -6.11
N ARG A 166 -22.46 5.00 -6.27
CA ARG A 166 -21.28 4.44 -5.59
C ARG A 166 -20.99 5.21 -4.30
N PRO A 167 -20.50 4.52 -3.26
CA PRO A 167 -20.11 5.19 -2.03
C PRO A 167 -18.97 6.18 -2.29
N LYS A 168 -19.08 7.35 -1.65
CA LYS A 168 -18.07 8.39 -1.72
C LYS A 168 -16.72 7.92 -1.17
N TYR A 169 -16.70 7.29 -0.02
CA TYR A 169 -15.52 6.65 0.54
C TYR A 169 -15.81 5.17 0.70
N PHE A 170 -14.83 4.34 0.39
CA PHE A 170 -14.97 2.89 0.49
C PHE A 170 -13.63 2.25 0.77
N SER A 171 -13.70 1.04 1.30
CA SER A 171 -12.57 0.14 1.43
C SER A 171 -13.10 -1.24 1.14
N ASP A 172 -12.68 -1.81 0.02
CA ASP A 172 -13.00 -3.18 -0.34
C ASP A 172 -11.80 -4.07 0.02
N PHE A 173 -12.02 -4.97 0.97
CA PHE A 173 -11.02 -5.93 1.44
C PHE A 173 -11.34 -7.29 0.84
N ASN A 174 -10.50 -7.75 -0.07
CA ASN A 174 -10.69 -9.04 -0.73
C ASN A 174 -9.65 -10.03 -0.24
N GLU A 175 -10.01 -10.83 0.77
CA GLU A 175 -9.19 -11.95 1.26
C GLU A 175 -9.11 -13.04 0.19
N LEU A 176 -7.89 -13.36 -0.23
CA LEU A 176 -7.64 -14.25 -1.35
C LEU A 176 -7.67 -15.72 -0.91
N PRO A 177 -8.15 -16.64 -1.75
CA PRO A 177 -8.07 -18.08 -1.52
C PRO A 177 -6.66 -18.62 -1.82
N ILE A 178 -5.62 -17.96 -1.30
CA ILE A 178 -4.21 -18.33 -1.48
C ILE A 178 -3.67 -18.78 -0.13
N GLU A 179 -3.19 -20.02 -0.07
CA GLU A 179 -2.53 -20.53 1.13
C GLU A 179 -1.15 -19.87 1.30
N THR A 180 -0.87 -19.45 2.53
CA THR A 180 0.44 -18.93 2.93
C THR A 180 0.78 -19.41 4.34
N LYS A 181 2.03 -19.18 4.77
CA LYS A 181 2.52 -19.56 6.11
C LYS A 181 3.47 -18.48 6.65
N PRO A 182 3.75 -18.45 7.96
CA PRO A 182 4.62 -17.45 8.56
C PRO A 182 5.97 -17.31 7.83
N GLY A 183 6.21 -16.12 7.29
CA GLY A 183 7.43 -15.73 6.58
C GLY A 183 7.62 -16.40 5.22
N GLN A 184 6.55 -16.91 4.62
CA GLN A 184 6.59 -17.31 3.21
C GLN A 184 6.81 -16.09 2.33
N LEU A 185 7.73 -16.24 1.38
CA LEU A 185 7.99 -15.24 0.37
C LEU A 185 6.97 -15.38 -0.75
N HIS A 186 6.36 -14.26 -1.11
CA HIS A 186 5.52 -14.14 -2.31
C HIS A 186 5.97 -12.92 -3.11
N ARG A 187 5.70 -12.97 -4.41
CA ARG A 187 5.84 -11.82 -5.30
C ARG A 187 4.48 -11.20 -5.53
N TYR A 188 4.39 -9.89 -5.39
CA TYR A 188 3.17 -9.13 -5.53
C TYR A 188 3.34 -8.13 -6.66
N ARG A 189 2.25 -7.85 -7.36
CA ARG A 189 2.22 -6.80 -8.37
C ARG A 189 0.88 -6.09 -8.36
N ILE A 190 0.92 -4.77 -8.48
CA ILE A 190 -0.26 -3.95 -8.75
C ILE A 190 -0.01 -3.24 -10.07
N SER A 191 -0.97 -3.31 -10.99
CA SER A 191 -0.96 -2.49 -12.20
C SER A 191 -2.17 -1.57 -12.26
N TYR A 192 -1.97 -0.40 -12.85
CA TYR A 192 -2.98 0.63 -13.01
C TYR A 192 -2.91 1.23 -14.40
N SER A 193 -4.06 1.32 -15.06
CA SER A 193 -4.23 1.98 -16.35
C SER A 193 -5.20 3.15 -16.20
N LYS A 194 -4.67 4.37 -16.38
CA LYS A 194 -5.44 5.61 -16.26
C LYS A 194 -6.48 5.75 -17.37
N SER A 195 -6.15 5.38 -18.61
CA SER A 195 -7.10 5.49 -19.72
C SER A 195 -8.20 4.43 -19.70
N LYS A 196 -7.94 3.27 -19.08
CA LYS A 196 -8.93 2.18 -18.93
C LYS A 196 -9.71 2.21 -17.62
N ASP A 197 -9.37 3.10 -16.70
CA ASP A 197 -9.93 3.10 -15.34
C ASP A 197 -9.84 1.74 -14.67
N GLU A 198 -8.68 1.10 -14.77
CA GLU A 198 -8.49 -0.30 -14.37
C GLU A 198 -7.33 -0.46 -13.40
N VAL A 199 -7.56 -1.22 -12.32
CA VAL A 199 -6.52 -1.72 -11.41
C VAL A 199 -6.53 -3.24 -11.46
N ARG A 200 -5.34 -3.86 -11.52
CA ARG A 200 -5.15 -5.31 -11.39
C ARG A 200 -4.16 -5.64 -10.31
N PHE A 201 -4.45 -6.69 -9.57
CA PHE A 201 -3.59 -7.25 -8.53
C PHE A 201 -3.10 -8.62 -8.95
N PHE A 202 -1.85 -8.94 -8.60
CA PHE A 202 -1.27 -10.26 -8.87
C PHE A 202 -0.49 -10.77 -7.67
N VAL A 203 -0.55 -12.08 -7.45
CA VAL A 203 0.28 -12.82 -6.49
C VAL A 203 0.97 -13.96 -7.22
N ASP A 204 2.29 -14.02 -7.14
CA ASP A 204 3.14 -15.03 -7.81
C ASP A 204 2.86 -15.15 -9.32
N GLY A 205 2.53 -14.02 -9.95
CA GLY A 205 2.22 -13.91 -11.38
C GLY A 205 0.78 -14.31 -11.76
N GLN A 206 -0.04 -14.75 -10.81
CA GLN A 206 -1.46 -15.09 -11.02
C GLN A 206 -2.37 -13.89 -10.74
N ASP A 207 -3.45 -13.72 -11.51
CA ASP A 207 -4.47 -12.71 -11.25
C ASP A 207 -5.10 -12.93 -9.86
N ALA A 208 -5.08 -11.87 -9.03
CA ALA A 208 -5.61 -11.86 -7.67
C ALA A 208 -6.85 -10.97 -7.53
N GLY A 209 -7.11 -10.09 -8.50
CA GLY A 209 -8.28 -9.22 -8.51
C GLY A 209 -8.20 -8.16 -9.60
N VAL A 210 -9.36 -7.72 -10.07
CA VAL A 210 -9.49 -6.63 -11.04
C VAL A 210 -10.61 -5.69 -10.60
N TYR A 211 -10.34 -4.39 -10.70
CA TYR A 211 -11.31 -3.33 -10.49
C TYR A 211 -11.36 -2.47 -11.74
N ILE A 212 -12.57 -2.29 -12.26
CA ILE A 212 -12.84 -1.46 -13.44
C ILE A 212 -13.64 -0.22 -13.04
N GLU A 213 -13.62 0.79 -13.90
CA GLU A 213 -14.30 2.07 -13.66
C GLU A 213 -13.85 2.75 -12.36
N VAL A 214 -12.54 2.73 -12.10
CA VAL A 214 -11.92 3.46 -10.98
C VAL A 214 -12.37 4.93 -11.01
N PRO A 215 -12.99 5.47 -9.94
CA PRO A 215 -13.73 6.73 -9.99
C PRO A 215 -12.83 7.97 -9.94
N SER A 216 -11.51 7.81 -9.96
CA SER A 216 -10.55 8.90 -9.83
C SER A 216 -9.30 8.60 -10.64
N LYS A 217 -8.91 9.53 -11.50
CA LYS A 217 -7.67 9.43 -12.26
C LYS A 217 -6.49 9.69 -11.31
N VAL A 218 -5.86 8.62 -10.86
CA VAL A 218 -4.63 8.72 -10.08
C VAL A 218 -3.53 9.24 -11.01
N HIS A 219 -2.78 10.26 -10.57
CA HIS A 219 -1.67 10.84 -11.34
C HIS A 219 -0.34 10.25 -10.94
N SER A 220 -0.12 10.07 -9.65
CA SER A 220 1.05 9.38 -9.13
C SER A 220 0.75 8.67 -7.82
N PHE A 221 1.57 7.67 -7.53
CA PHE A 221 1.53 6.94 -6.27
C PHE A 221 2.74 7.28 -5.42
N VAL A 222 2.53 7.31 -4.11
CA VAL A 222 3.55 7.09 -3.08
C VAL A 222 3.48 5.62 -2.69
N ILE A 223 4.64 4.96 -2.58
CA ILE A 223 4.72 3.59 -2.05
C ILE A 223 4.84 3.71 -0.53
N ALA A 224 4.03 2.96 0.21
CA ALA A 224 4.16 2.84 1.66
C ALA A 224 4.43 1.40 2.09
N LEU A 225 5.25 1.24 3.13
CA LEU A 225 5.62 -0.05 3.74
C LEU A 225 5.12 -0.06 5.18
N GLY A 226 4.18 -0.94 5.50
CA GLY A 226 3.44 -0.87 6.76
C GLY A 226 3.57 -2.11 7.63
N LEU A 227 3.67 -1.88 8.94
CA LEU A 227 3.18 -2.79 9.98
C LEU A 227 1.92 -2.15 10.54
N MET A 228 0.79 -2.85 10.45
CA MET A 228 -0.53 -2.25 10.62
C MET A 228 -1.49 -3.20 11.35
N THR A 229 -2.59 -2.63 11.82
CA THR A 229 -3.80 -3.31 12.28
C THR A 229 -4.99 -2.58 11.66
N GLU A 230 -6.16 -3.21 11.62
CA GLU A 230 -7.37 -2.58 11.07
C GLU A 230 -8.58 -2.89 11.98
N LYS A 231 -8.35 -2.90 13.30
CA LYS A 231 -9.44 -2.98 14.29
C LYS A 231 -10.01 -1.59 14.53
N GLY A 232 -11.33 -1.53 14.64
CA GLY A 232 -12.05 -0.29 14.86
C GLY A 232 -11.68 0.38 16.19
N ILE A 233 -11.99 1.67 16.28
CA ILE A 233 -12.07 2.39 17.55
C ILE A 233 -13.47 2.14 18.13
N GLU A 234 -13.53 1.56 19.32
CA GLU A 234 -14.78 1.21 20.00
C GLU A 234 -14.94 2.06 21.25
N GLN A 235 -16.11 2.70 21.40
CA GLN A 235 -16.43 3.52 22.59
C GLN A 235 -15.34 4.56 22.93
N GLY A 236 -14.72 5.15 21.90
CA GLY A 236 -13.66 6.15 22.05
C GLY A 236 -12.31 5.58 22.49
N LYS A 237 -12.07 4.27 22.30
CA LYS A 237 -10.80 3.61 22.58
C LYS A 237 -10.41 2.70 21.43
N SER A 238 -9.13 2.72 21.06
CA SER A 238 -8.58 1.72 20.16
C SER A 238 -8.60 0.34 20.83
N VAL A 239 -9.03 -0.67 20.10
CA VAL A 239 -8.93 -2.09 20.51
C VAL A 239 -7.92 -2.87 19.67
N SER A 240 -7.08 -2.16 18.91
CA SER A 240 -6.17 -2.78 17.94
C SER A 240 -4.89 -3.34 18.57
N VAL A 241 -4.54 -2.95 19.79
CA VAL A 241 -3.31 -3.40 20.47
C VAL A 241 -3.65 -4.28 21.67
N HIS A 242 -3.14 -5.50 21.68
CA HIS A 242 -3.34 -6.45 22.78
C HIS A 242 -2.11 -7.27 23.17
N GLY A 243 -0.96 -7.05 22.52
CA GLY A 243 0.31 -7.71 22.82
C GLY A 243 0.95 -8.43 21.63
N GLN A 244 0.33 -8.35 20.45
CA GLN A 244 0.82 -8.96 19.22
C GLN A 244 2.07 -8.23 18.67
N GLY A 245 2.86 -8.95 17.87
CA GLY A 245 4.04 -8.46 17.19
C GLY A 245 3.97 -8.70 15.69
N LEU A 246 4.69 -7.89 14.92
CA LEU A 246 4.69 -7.92 13.47
C LEU A 246 6.13 -7.85 12.95
N THR A 247 6.44 -8.64 11.92
CA THR A 247 7.70 -8.57 11.18
C THR A 247 7.42 -8.60 9.69
N GLY A 248 7.81 -7.53 9.00
CA GLY A 248 7.74 -7.42 7.55
C GLY A 248 9.14 -7.45 6.95
N GLU A 249 9.27 -8.10 5.79
CA GLU A 249 10.47 -8.02 4.96
C GLU A 249 10.09 -7.66 3.54
N TRP A 250 10.69 -6.62 2.99
CA TRP A 250 10.44 -6.13 1.64
C TRP A 250 11.71 -6.20 0.79
N GLY A 251 11.58 -6.73 -0.43
CA GLY A 251 12.62 -6.68 -1.45
C GLY A 251 12.61 -5.35 -2.23
N PRO A 252 13.48 -5.21 -3.24
CA PRO A 252 13.43 -4.07 -4.14
C PRO A 252 12.11 -4.05 -4.92
N PHE A 253 11.63 -2.85 -5.24
CA PHE A 253 10.50 -2.64 -6.14
C PHE A 253 10.97 -2.55 -7.57
N THR A 254 10.28 -3.20 -8.50
CA THR A 254 10.39 -2.96 -9.94
C THR A 254 9.20 -2.12 -10.38
N ILE A 255 9.47 -0.93 -10.91
CA ILE A 255 8.44 -0.03 -11.45
C ILE A 255 8.59 0.00 -12.96
N SER A 256 7.51 -0.37 -13.64
CA SER A 256 7.44 -0.37 -15.11
C SER A 256 6.33 0.55 -15.57
N THR A 257 6.61 1.38 -16.58
CA THR A 257 5.60 2.18 -17.28
C THR A 257 5.63 1.83 -18.75
N ARG A 258 4.48 1.44 -19.28
CA ARG A 258 4.28 1.18 -20.71
C ARG A 258 3.40 2.27 -21.27
N LYS A 259 3.93 3.05 -22.21
CA LYS A 259 3.19 4.09 -22.93
C LYS A 259 2.73 3.53 -24.27
N THR A 260 1.50 3.84 -24.66
CA THR A 260 1.00 3.57 -26.02
C THR A 260 1.06 4.90 -26.76
N GLU A 261 1.92 5.01 -27.78
CA GLU A 261 1.94 6.19 -28.64
C GLU A 261 0.74 6.16 -29.61
N GLN A 262 0.11 7.31 -29.82
CA GLN A 262 -0.92 7.53 -30.84
C GLN A 262 -0.29 7.89 -32.19
#